data_AF-W1RXF3-F1
#
_entry.id   AF-W1RXF3-F1
#
_cell.length_a   1.000
_cell.length_b   1.000
_cell.length_c   1.000
_cell.angle_alpha   90.00
_cell.angle_beta   90.00
_cell.angle_gamma   90.00
#
_symmetry.space_group_name_H-M   'P 1'
#
loop_
_entity.id
_entity.type
_entity.pdbx_description
1 polymer ?
#
loop_
_entity_poly.entity_id
_entity_poly.type
_entity_poly.pdbx_seq_one_letter_code
_entity_poly.pdbx_strand_id
1 'polypeptide(L)'
;MYKINQKAVVLVFFLQLVVGGIWYASTPTALLGRSILEDASEQPSIIMAVLFVLSVLVYLLFTAWLLVRIKGMSGPERFFLVIAIWFFIVLPNYIFVSMQLNFSEVDVFYLLSYSAINCAIAAIILPLWRSSRSIFKT
;
A
#
# COMPACT_ATOMS: atom_id res chain seq x y z
N MET A 1 4.92 -26.29 0.74
CA MET A 1 4.33 -25.02 0.23
C MET A 1 4.75 -23.88 1.16
N TYR A 2 5.18 -22.74 0.62
CA TYR A 2 5.38 -21.53 1.43
C TYR A 2 3.99 -21.06 1.85
N LYS A 3 3.68 -21.17 3.16
CA LYS A 3 2.36 -20.85 3.71
C LYS A 3 2.47 -19.47 4.35
N ILE A 4 1.72 -18.51 3.82
CA ILE A 4 1.65 -17.17 4.42
C ILE A 4 0.96 -17.28 5.77
N ASN A 5 1.48 -16.57 6.76
CA ASN A 5 0.80 -16.44 8.03
C ASN A 5 -0.40 -15.51 7.89
N GLN A 6 -1.61 -16.06 7.97
CA GLN A 6 -2.86 -15.29 7.88
C GLN A 6 -2.96 -14.22 8.97
N LYS A 7 -2.37 -14.45 10.16
CA LYS A 7 -2.33 -13.43 11.22
C LYS A 7 -1.51 -12.22 10.80
N ALA A 8 -0.41 -12.43 10.07
CA ALA A 8 0.42 -11.35 9.56
C ALA A 8 -0.29 -10.57 8.44
N VAL A 9 -1.05 -11.25 7.57
CA VAL A 9 -1.87 -10.60 6.54
C VAL A 9 -2.91 -9.70 7.18
N VAL A 10 -3.66 -10.21 8.17
CA VAL A 10 -4.68 -9.42 8.89
C VAL A 10 -4.04 -8.22 9.59
N LEU A 11 -2.88 -8.39 10.23
CA LEU A 11 -2.15 -7.29 10.87
C LEU A 11 -1.75 -6.20 9.86
N VAL A 12 -1.16 -6.59 8.72
CA VAL A 12 -0.77 -5.65 7.65
C VAL A 12 -1.98 -4.90 7.15
N PHE A 13 -3.09 -5.60 6.92
CA PHE A 13 -4.33 -4.99 6.45
C PHE A 13 -4.82 -3.88 7.39
N PHE A 14 -4.91 -4.15 8.69
CA PHE A 14 -5.32 -3.14 9.66
C PHE A 14 -4.34 -1.96 9.72
N LEU A 15 -3.04 -2.21 9.66
CA LEU A 15 -2.04 -1.13 9.68
C LEU A 15 -2.15 -0.23 8.44
N GLN A 16 -2.37 -0.81 7.26
CA GLN A 16 -2.55 -0.07 6.01
C GLN A 16 -3.85 0.77 6.01
N LEU A 17 -4.91 0.29 6.66
CA LEU A 17 -6.15 1.06 6.87
C LEU A 17 -5.93 2.24 7.83
N VAL A 18 -5.26 2.00 8.96
CA VAL A 18 -4.96 3.06 9.96
C VAL A 18 -4.10 4.15 9.32
N VAL A 19 -3.05 3.77 8.60
CA VAL A 19 -2.21 4.72 7.86
C VAL A 19 -3.02 5.47 6.81
N GLY A 20 -3.98 4.82 6.14
CA GLY A 20 -4.84 5.49 5.18
C GLY A 20 -5.74 6.55 5.81
N GLY A 21 -6.28 6.27 7.00
CA GLY A 21 -7.04 7.25 7.78
C GLY A 21 -6.18 8.45 8.18
N ILE A 22 -4.95 8.21 8.66
CA ILE A 22 -4.00 9.28 9.03
C ILE A 22 -3.59 10.10 7.79
N TRP A 23 -3.30 9.41 6.69
CA TRP A 23 -2.94 10.04 5.42
C TRP A 23 -4.06 10.95 4.95
N TYR A 24 -5.30 10.47 4.89
CA TYR A 24 -6.47 11.27 4.52
C TYR A 24 -6.70 12.47 5.43
N ALA A 25 -6.58 12.30 6.76
CA ALA A 25 -6.69 13.40 7.71
C ALA A 25 -5.60 14.47 7.54
N SER A 26 -4.47 14.10 6.92
CA SER A 26 -3.32 14.99 6.68
C SER A 26 -3.35 15.63 5.27
N THR A 27 -4.49 15.60 4.57
CA THR A 27 -4.60 16.14 3.20
C THR A 27 -4.27 17.63 3.16
N PRO A 28 -3.29 18.06 2.35
CA PRO A 28 -2.95 19.47 2.17
C PRO A 28 -4.15 20.31 1.70
N THR A 29 -4.30 21.51 2.24
CA THR A 29 -5.38 22.43 1.86
C THR A 29 -5.34 22.85 0.39
N ALA A 30 -4.18 22.83 -0.26
CA ALA A 30 -4.04 23.08 -1.69
C ALA A 30 -4.73 22.00 -2.55
N LEU A 31 -4.69 20.74 -2.11
CA LEU A 31 -5.39 19.62 -2.75
C LEU A 31 -6.89 19.68 -2.49
N LEU A 32 -7.29 20.05 -1.26
CA LEU A 32 -8.68 20.32 -0.94
C LEU A 32 -9.21 21.50 -1.76
N GLY A 33 -8.44 22.57 -1.96
CA GLY A 33 -8.83 23.74 -2.77
C GLY A 33 -9.15 23.42 -4.23
N ARG A 34 -8.51 22.39 -4.78
CA ARG A 34 -8.79 21.88 -6.14
C ARG A 34 -10.06 21.04 -6.22
N SER A 35 -10.44 20.36 -5.13
CA SER A 35 -11.72 19.66 -5.01
C SER A 35 -12.86 20.57 -4.51
N ILE A 36 -12.57 21.68 -3.83
CA ILE A 36 -13.55 22.63 -3.25
C ILE A 36 -14.36 23.38 -4.33
N LEU A 37 -13.96 23.34 -5.61
CA LEU A 37 -14.83 23.80 -6.69
C LEU A 37 -16.06 22.88 -6.90
N GLU A 38 -16.06 21.67 -6.31
CA GLU A 38 -17.20 20.75 -6.17
C GLU A 38 -17.33 20.30 -4.70
N ASP A 39 -18.19 20.98 -3.94
CA ASP A 39 -18.68 20.60 -2.60
C ASP A 39 -17.66 20.34 -1.47
N ALA A 40 -17.34 21.40 -0.74
CA ALA A 40 -16.55 21.39 0.50
C ALA A 40 -17.21 20.66 1.71
N SER A 41 -18.37 20.01 1.54
CA SER A 41 -19.13 19.37 2.62
C SER A 41 -19.34 17.87 2.47
N GLU A 42 -18.91 17.25 1.37
CA GLU A 42 -19.13 15.81 1.20
C GLU A 42 -18.10 15.00 1.99
N GLN A 43 -18.57 14.40 3.08
CA GLN A 43 -17.91 13.23 3.66
C GLN A 43 -17.62 12.21 2.54
N PRO A 44 -16.50 11.48 2.61
CA PRO A 44 -16.20 10.47 1.62
C PRO A 44 -17.39 9.52 1.50
N SER A 45 -17.95 9.42 0.29
CA SER A 45 -19.13 8.59 0.05
C SER A 45 -18.86 7.17 0.53
N ILE A 46 -19.90 6.49 1.03
CA ILE A 46 -19.79 5.09 1.48
C ILE A 46 -19.15 4.22 0.39
N ILE A 47 -19.43 4.54 -0.88
CA ILE A 47 -18.85 3.89 -2.05
C ILE A 47 -17.33 4.07 -2.09
N MET A 48 -16.82 5.30 -1.91
CA MET A 48 -15.38 5.58 -1.87
C MET A 48 -14.69 4.86 -0.71
N ALA A 49 -15.31 4.83 0.47
CA ALA A 49 -14.78 4.10 1.62
C ALA A 49 -14.68 2.59 1.34
N VAL A 50 -15.70 2.00 0.72
CA VAL A 50 -15.69 0.58 0.33
C VAL A 50 -14.64 0.30 -0.72
N LEU A 51 -14.52 1.14 -1.76
CA LEU A 51 -13.49 1.02 -2.79
C LEU A 51 -12.09 1.12 -2.20
N PHE A 52 -11.88 2.04 -1.26
CA PHE A 52 -10.62 2.17 -0.53
C PHE A 52 -10.26 0.86 0.18
N VAL A 53 -11.18 0.31 1.00
CA VAL A 53 -10.95 -0.96 1.72
C VAL A 53 -10.65 -2.11 0.76
N LEU A 54 -11.41 -2.22 -0.34
CA LEU A 54 -11.19 -3.24 -1.37
C LEU A 54 -9.84 -3.08 -2.06
N SER A 55 -9.42 -1.85 -2.36
CA SER A 55 -8.13 -1.59 -3.01
C SER A 55 -6.96 -2.03 -2.13
N VAL A 56 -7.01 -1.76 -0.82
CA VAL A 56 -6.00 -2.19 0.16
C VAL A 56 -5.97 -3.71 0.24
N LEU A 57 -7.14 -4.35 0.27
CA LEU A 57 -7.25 -5.80 0.32
C LEU A 57 -6.68 -6.46 -0.93
N VAL A 58 -7.01 -5.96 -2.12
CA VAL A 58 -6.49 -6.47 -3.40
C VAL A 58 -4.99 -6.31 -3.48
N TYR A 59 -4.47 -5.12 -3.13
CA TYR A 59 -3.03 -4.86 -3.07
C TYR A 59 -2.31 -5.86 -2.16
N LEU A 60 -2.83 -6.05 -0.95
CA LEU A 60 -2.24 -6.94 0.03
C LEU A 60 -2.26 -8.40 -0.43
N LEU A 61 -3.40 -8.88 -0.95
CA LEU A 61 -3.52 -10.24 -1.46
C LEU A 61 -2.60 -10.48 -2.65
N PHE A 62 -2.45 -9.50 -3.54
CA PHE A 62 -1.52 -9.58 -4.66
C PHE A 62 -0.07 -9.68 -4.18
N THR A 63 0.38 -8.80 -3.28
CA THR A 63 1.75 -8.85 -2.74
C THR A 63 2.00 -10.16 -2.00
N ALA A 64 1.04 -10.61 -1.20
CA ALA A 64 1.08 -11.89 -0.50
C ALA A 64 1.21 -13.08 -1.47
N TRP A 65 0.37 -13.12 -2.52
CA TRP A 65 0.41 -14.13 -3.56
C TRP A 65 1.75 -14.16 -4.31
N LEU A 66 2.29 -12.99 -4.66
CA LEU A 66 3.56 -12.85 -5.34
C LEU A 66 4.72 -13.42 -4.49
N LEU A 67 4.75 -13.12 -3.20
CA LEU A 67 5.75 -13.64 -2.25
C LEU A 67 5.69 -15.16 -2.04
N VAL A 68 4.53 -15.80 -2.26
CA VAL A 68 4.38 -17.27 -2.23
C VAL A 68 4.91 -17.92 -3.49
N ARG A 69 4.70 -17.29 -4.64
CA ARG A 69 5.12 -17.82 -5.95
C ARG A 69 6.63 -17.85 -6.09
N ILE A 70 7.32 -16.94 -5.43
CA ILE A 70 8.76 -16.78 -5.51
C ILE A 70 9.47 -17.72 -4.54
N LYS A 71 10.13 -18.73 -5.11
CA LYS A 71 10.94 -19.73 -4.41
C LYS A 71 12.41 -19.33 -4.41
N GLY A 72 13.17 -19.87 -3.46
CA GLY A 72 14.63 -19.66 -3.40
C GLY A 72 15.07 -18.33 -2.78
N MET A 73 14.23 -17.29 -2.79
CA MET A 73 14.63 -15.98 -2.26
C MET A 73 14.65 -15.92 -0.73
N SER A 74 15.72 -15.31 -0.20
CA SER A 74 15.89 -15.00 1.22
C SER A 74 14.91 -13.92 1.69
N GLY A 75 14.81 -13.69 3.00
CA GLY A 75 13.94 -12.64 3.57
C GLY A 75 14.26 -11.23 3.02
N PRO A 76 15.53 -10.78 3.06
CA PRO A 76 15.94 -9.48 2.52
C PRO A 76 15.69 -9.34 1.02
N GLU A 77 15.97 -10.38 0.24
CA GLU A 77 15.71 -10.37 -1.22
C GLU A 77 14.23 -10.13 -1.54
N ARG A 78 13.32 -10.75 -0.77
CA ARG A 78 11.88 -10.53 -0.90
C ARG A 78 11.47 -9.12 -0.52
N PHE A 79 12.12 -8.51 0.47
CA PHE A 79 11.90 -7.10 0.82
C PHE A 79 12.26 -6.19 -0.36
N PHE A 80 13.48 -6.32 -0.89
CA PHE A 80 13.93 -5.50 -2.02
C PHE A 80 13.07 -5.70 -3.27
N LEU A 81 12.58 -6.92 -3.50
CA LEU A 81 11.66 -7.20 -4.60
C LEU A 81 10.37 -6.40 -4.49
N VAL A 82 9.72 -6.37 -3.32
CA VAL A 82 8.45 -5.64 -3.13
C VAL A 82 8.67 -4.14 -3.32
N ILE A 83 9.78 -3.60 -2.80
CA ILE A 83 10.17 -2.21 -3.01
C ILE A 83 10.44 -1.90 -4.49
N ALA A 84 11.16 -2.77 -5.20
CA ALA A 84 11.47 -2.59 -6.62
C ALA A 84 10.18 -2.60 -7.46
N ILE A 85 9.27 -3.54 -7.22
CA ILE A 85 7.96 -3.60 -7.90
C ILE A 85 7.20 -2.29 -7.70
N TRP A 86 7.18 -1.75 -6.49
CA TRP A 86 6.55 -0.47 -6.21
C TRP A 86 7.19 0.68 -7.00
N PHE A 87 8.53 0.76 -7.06
CA PHE A 87 9.22 1.76 -7.87
C PHE A 87 8.85 1.66 -9.36
N PHE A 88 8.82 0.45 -9.92
CA PHE A 88 8.46 0.24 -11.33
C PHE A 88 7.01 0.60 -11.65
N ILE A 89 6.09 0.46 -10.68
CA ILE A 89 4.69 0.88 -10.84
C ILE A 89 4.55 2.39 -10.66
N VAL A 90 5.19 2.97 -9.65
CA VAL A 90 5.00 4.38 -9.28
C VAL A 90 5.72 5.33 -10.21
N LEU A 91 6.93 5.01 -10.68
CA LEU A 91 7.72 5.92 -11.52
C LEU A 91 7.02 6.36 -12.81
N PRO A 92 6.39 5.48 -13.62
CA PRO A 92 5.61 5.93 -14.77
C PRO A 92 4.40 6.77 -14.35
N ASN A 93 3.72 6.40 -13.27
CA ASN A 93 2.56 7.16 -12.76
C ASN A 93 2.96 8.56 -12.27
N TYR A 94 4.13 8.71 -11.64
CA TYR A 94 4.70 10.00 -11.25
C TYR A 94 4.88 10.91 -12.47
N ILE A 95 5.50 10.39 -13.54
CA ILE A 95 5.76 11.13 -14.77
C ILE A 95 4.44 11.56 -15.42
N PHE A 96 3.46 10.65 -15.53
CA PHE A 96 2.15 10.98 -16.11
C PHE A 96 1.37 12.00 -15.28
N VAL A 97 1.32 11.85 -13.96
CA VAL A 97 0.55 12.76 -13.09
C VAL A 97 1.20 14.14 -13.04
N SER A 98 2.53 14.22 -12.98
CA SER A 98 3.26 15.51 -12.98
C SER A 98 3.15 16.23 -14.32
N MET A 99 3.33 15.53 -15.45
CA MET A 99 3.30 16.15 -16.78
C MET A 99 1.89 16.46 -17.29
N GLN A 100 0.91 15.60 -17.01
CA GLN A 100 -0.41 15.69 -17.64
C GLN A 100 -1.45 16.41 -16.76
N LEU A 101 -1.36 16.31 -15.44
CA LEU A 101 -2.38 16.82 -14.51
C LEU A 101 -1.95 18.11 -13.79
N ASN A 102 -0.78 18.66 -14.11
CA ASN A 102 -0.24 19.90 -13.52
C ASN A 102 -0.33 19.89 -11.97
N PHE A 103 -0.01 18.77 -11.35
CA PHE A 103 0.19 18.72 -9.90
C PHE A 103 1.55 19.29 -9.55
N SER A 104 1.64 20.02 -8.43
CA SER A 104 2.93 20.43 -7.90
C SER A 104 3.70 19.19 -7.41
N GLU A 105 5.03 19.25 -7.38
CA GLU A 105 5.85 18.14 -6.88
C GLU A 105 5.40 17.69 -5.48
N VAL A 106 5.06 18.65 -4.60
CA VAL A 106 4.59 18.41 -3.23
C VAL A 106 3.31 17.59 -3.21
N ASP A 107 2.36 17.90 -4.09
CA ASP A 107 1.08 17.17 -4.18
C ASP A 107 1.30 15.74 -4.69
N VAL A 108 2.18 15.57 -5.67
CA VAL A 108 2.52 14.24 -6.20
C VAL A 108 3.22 13.40 -5.13
N PHE A 109 4.17 13.97 -4.39
CA PHE A 109 4.81 13.27 -3.26
C PHE A 109 3.80 12.90 -2.18
N TYR A 110 2.87 13.79 -1.86
CA TYR A 110 1.79 13.49 -0.90
C TYR A 110 0.91 12.32 -1.39
N LEU A 111 0.48 12.32 -2.65
CA LEU A 111 -0.31 11.23 -3.26
C LEU A 111 0.45 9.90 -3.26
N LEU A 112 1.74 9.92 -3.56
CA LEU A 112 2.57 8.73 -3.60
C LEU A 112 2.97 8.22 -2.22
N SER A 113 3.01 9.09 -1.20
CA SER A 113 3.44 8.73 0.16
C SER A 113 2.60 7.61 0.77
N TYR A 114 1.28 7.61 0.54
CA TYR A 114 0.42 6.53 1.02
C TYR A 114 0.82 5.17 0.43
N SER A 115 1.01 5.12 -0.88
CA SER A 115 1.44 3.90 -1.57
C SER A 115 2.83 3.44 -1.10
N ALA A 116 3.73 4.38 -0.82
CA ALA A 116 5.07 4.09 -0.33
C ALA A 116 5.04 3.46 1.07
N ILE A 117 4.25 4.03 1.99
CA ILE A 117 4.11 3.51 3.34
C ILE A 117 3.43 2.14 3.32
N ASN A 118 2.37 1.96 2.54
CA ASN A 118 1.71 0.65 2.39
C ASN A 118 2.65 -0.42 1.85
N CYS A 119 3.51 -0.04 0.90
CA CYS A 119 4.54 -0.91 0.36
C CYS A 119 5.58 -1.28 1.42
N ALA A 120 6.10 -0.29 2.16
CA ALA A 120 7.06 -0.53 3.24
C ALA A 120 6.48 -1.47 4.30
N ILE A 121 5.24 -1.26 4.72
CA ILE A 121 4.55 -2.14 5.68
C ILE A 121 4.50 -3.58 5.16
N ALA A 122 4.05 -3.77 3.92
CA ALA A 122 3.93 -5.10 3.32
C ALA A 122 5.30 -5.78 3.14
N ALA A 123 6.30 -5.01 2.69
CA ALA A 123 7.66 -5.49 2.46
C ALA A 123 8.39 -5.87 3.76
N ILE A 124 8.10 -5.20 4.88
CA ILE A 124 8.70 -5.53 6.18
C ILE A 124 7.99 -6.74 6.78
N ILE A 125 6.67 -6.69 6.90
CA ILE A 125 5.94 -7.67 7.72
C ILE A 125 5.78 -9.02 7.01
N LEU A 126 5.44 -9.05 5.73
CA LEU A 126 5.12 -10.31 5.04
C LEU A 126 6.33 -11.23 4.82
N PRO A 127 7.52 -10.73 4.42
CA PRO A 127 8.70 -11.58 4.24
C PRO A 127 9.33 -12.04 5.56
N LEU A 128 9.27 -11.20 6.60
CA LEU A 128 9.89 -11.47 7.90
C LEU A 128 9.02 -12.35 8.81
N TRP A 129 7.69 -12.23 8.72
CA TRP A 129 6.76 -13.01 9.55
C TRP A 129 6.44 -14.38 8.94
N ARG A 130 7.47 -15.23 8.82
CA ARG A 130 7.26 -16.63 8.43
C ARG A 130 6.33 -17.32 9.44
N SER A 131 5.41 -18.15 8.94
CA SER A 131 4.65 -19.08 9.78
C SER A 131 5.64 -19.86 10.63
N SER A 132 5.58 -19.70 11.95
CA SER A 132 6.37 -20.48 12.89
C SER A 132 6.15 -21.96 12.53
N ARG A 133 7.20 -22.62 12.05
CA ARG A 133 7.14 -24.08 11.88
C ARG A 133 7.12 -24.61 13.30
N SER A 134 6.02 -25.25 13.68
CA SER A 134 5.96 -26.03 14.91
C SER A 134 7.26 -26.83 15.04
N ILE A 135 7.99 -26.60 16.12
CA ILE A 135 9.23 -27.32 16.44
C ILE A 135 8.90 -28.79 16.74
N PHE A 136 7.64 -29.10 17.02
CA PHE A 136 7.11 -30.47 17.00
C PHE A 136 6.76 -30.87 15.58
N LYS A 137 7.75 -31.38 14.85
CA LYS A 137 7.54 -32.35 13.77
C LYS A 137 8.12 -33.68 14.21
N THR A 138 7.23 -34.58 14.59
CA THR A 138 7.46 -36.03 14.59
C THR A 138 7.48 -36.53 13.14
#